data_AF-A0A8C8IKN8-F1
#
_entry.id   AF-A0A8C8IKN8-F1
#
_cell.length_a   1.000
_cell.length_b   1.000
_cell.length_c   1.000
_cell.angle_alpha   90.00
_cell.angle_beta   90.00
_cell.angle_gamma   90.00
#
_symmetry.space_group_name_H-M   'P 1'
#
loop_
_entity.id
_entity.type
_entity.pdbx_description
1 polymer ?
#
loop_
_entity_poly.entity_id
_entity_poly.type
_entity_poly.pdbx_seq_one_letter_code
_entity_poly.pdbx_strand_id
1 'polypeptide(L)'
;MDSLLQMGRCKQVLVLAIFCLSASVMYSFIYHYSTTEEHTDQLVPQQIRAVPSISLRQPNCTCQGSGVLVLKDHLPKDRYDDIVKRRAEEYRKHHIRTSSSLNRLILAPSNIPLQYPIQGFTVVPLQKTLIPGLALHAAKRQSYKVTLRVSSGVLAIKALGEGDQEGQGENEITVQSTSLSDLNNLLGRMTYTSTVYRMRTGDLAHFTFEHHEAVFPIVIQQTSMPVLYDIGNDINYRVTIVTKTFLRYTELQVLISSIRTYYKDIKIIIADDSLEPQKVNGSNIEQYIMPPAQGWFAGRNLAVSQVTTKYFLWVDDDFLFTDKTKIENLVEVMEATPELDVVGGSVAGHGQFYFSLVYEEGNGEDGGCLKREGAVKYQPVPGFPTCSFTSGVINLFLGRTDAVRKVGFDPRLKRVAHSEFFMDGLGSLLVASCSHVSIGHQPKIANAKYSSFRRQKSKDFEDKLAHHFFKNHLKCIRYG
;
A
#
# COMPACT_ATOMS: atom_id res chain seq x y z
N MET A 1 75.46 57.52 10.89
CA MET A 1 74.71 56.30 11.26
C MET A 1 73.39 56.31 10.48
N ASP A 2 73.47 56.55 9.16
CA ASP A 2 72.30 56.92 8.33
C ASP A 2 72.22 56.12 7.02
N SER A 3 73.24 55.33 6.66
CA SER A 3 73.20 54.48 5.45
C SER A 3 72.61 53.08 5.70
N LEU A 4 72.51 52.62 6.95
CA LEU A 4 71.93 51.31 7.31
C LEU A 4 70.40 51.35 7.52
N LEU A 5 69.83 52.53 7.79
CA LEU A 5 68.37 52.74 7.89
C LEU A 5 67.67 52.89 6.52
N GLN A 6 68.42 53.24 5.47
CA GLN A 6 67.89 53.42 4.12
C GLN A 6 67.75 52.10 3.34
N MET A 7 68.59 51.10 3.62
CA MET A 7 68.51 49.75 3.01
C MET A 7 67.34 48.90 3.55
N GLY A 8 66.89 49.13 4.78
CA GLY A 8 65.75 48.40 5.39
C GLY A 8 64.39 48.81 4.83
N ARG A 9 64.19 50.10 4.56
CA ARG A 9 62.96 50.65 3.95
C ARG A 9 62.79 50.22 2.49
N CYS A 10 63.88 50.14 1.72
CA CYS A 10 63.81 49.74 0.31
C CYS A 10 63.40 48.27 0.14
N LYS A 11 63.84 47.38 1.04
CA LYS A 11 63.41 45.96 1.04
C LYS A 11 61.94 45.76 1.44
N GLN A 12 61.44 46.54 2.39
CA GLN A 12 60.02 46.46 2.78
C GLN A 12 59.07 46.98 1.69
N VAL A 13 59.44 48.05 0.98
CA VAL A 13 58.66 48.57 -0.16
C VAL A 13 58.65 47.58 -1.33
N LEU A 14 59.78 46.91 -1.59
CA LEU A 14 59.86 45.89 -2.64
C LEU A 14 58.98 44.65 -2.33
N VAL A 15 58.95 44.19 -1.07
CA VAL A 15 58.11 43.05 -0.66
C VAL A 15 56.63 43.40 -0.73
N LEU A 16 56.22 44.61 -0.31
CA LEU A 16 54.85 45.09 -0.44
C LEU A 16 54.43 45.26 -1.91
N ALA A 17 55.32 45.74 -2.78
CA ALA A 17 55.06 45.87 -4.20
C ALA A 17 54.87 44.49 -4.88
N ILE A 18 55.69 43.49 -4.51
CA ILE A 18 55.55 42.12 -5.02
C ILE A 18 54.23 41.47 -4.55
N PHE A 19 53.82 41.69 -3.30
CA PHE A 19 52.53 41.21 -2.80
C PHE A 19 51.33 41.90 -3.47
N CYS A 20 51.42 43.19 -3.76
CA CYS A 20 50.36 43.91 -4.49
C CYS A 20 50.26 43.47 -5.96
N LEU A 21 51.40 43.20 -6.61
CA LEU A 21 51.45 42.66 -7.98
C LEU A 21 50.93 41.22 -8.06
N SER A 22 51.24 40.37 -7.08
CA SER A 22 50.71 39.00 -7.07
C SER A 22 49.21 38.99 -6.80
N ALA A 23 48.71 39.85 -5.91
CA ALA A 23 47.28 40.00 -5.65
C ALA A 23 46.52 40.55 -6.86
N SER A 24 47.08 41.51 -7.59
CA SER A 24 46.43 42.07 -8.80
C SER A 24 46.42 41.07 -9.95
N VAL A 25 47.48 40.27 -10.13
CA VAL A 25 47.51 39.19 -11.12
C VAL A 25 46.52 38.09 -10.75
N MET A 26 46.39 37.72 -9.46
CA MET A 26 45.39 36.75 -9.02
C MET A 26 43.96 37.27 -9.22
N TYR A 27 43.72 38.55 -8.93
CA TYR A 27 42.42 39.18 -9.14
C TYR A 27 42.08 39.26 -10.63
N SER A 28 43.06 39.60 -11.47
CA SER A 28 42.88 39.60 -12.93
C SER A 28 42.64 38.19 -13.47
N PHE A 29 43.32 37.17 -12.95
CA PHE A 29 43.06 35.76 -13.31
C PHE A 29 41.68 35.30 -12.87
N ILE A 30 41.23 35.64 -11.65
CA ILE A 30 39.86 35.33 -11.18
C ILE A 30 38.83 36.07 -12.03
N TYR A 31 39.07 37.34 -12.35
CA TYR A 31 38.18 38.14 -13.20
C TYR A 31 38.13 37.62 -14.63
N HIS A 32 39.26 37.16 -15.18
CA HIS A 32 39.29 36.55 -16.51
C HIS A 32 38.62 35.17 -16.53
N TYR A 33 38.79 34.37 -15.48
CA TYR A 33 38.14 33.06 -15.34
C TYR A 33 36.63 33.18 -15.09
N SER A 34 36.19 34.27 -14.47
CA SER A 34 34.76 34.57 -14.27
C SER A 34 34.09 35.26 -15.47
N THR A 35 34.85 35.69 -16.48
CA THR A 35 34.30 36.33 -17.70
C THR A 35 34.37 35.44 -18.94
N THR A 36 34.97 34.26 -18.86
CA THR A 36 34.82 33.20 -19.87
C THR A 36 33.67 32.27 -19.49
N GLU A 37 32.44 32.78 -19.57
CA GLU A 37 31.26 31.91 -19.75
C GLU A 37 31.35 31.34 -21.17
N GLU A 38 31.62 30.04 -21.27
CA GLU A 38 31.32 29.27 -22.47
C GLU A 38 29.86 29.51 -22.84
N HIS A 39 29.65 29.95 -24.07
CA HIS A 39 28.37 30.01 -24.75
C HIS A 39 27.82 28.58 -24.88
N THR A 40 27.33 28.03 -23.77
CA THR A 40 26.50 26.86 -23.74
C THR A 40 25.13 27.32 -24.21
N ASP A 41 24.73 26.88 -25.40
CA ASP A 41 23.33 26.94 -25.82
C ASP A 41 22.50 26.37 -24.67
N GLN A 42 21.79 27.25 -23.97
CA GLN A 42 20.81 26.89 -22.96
C GLN A 42 19.70 26.13 -23.69
N LEU A 43 19.85 24.80 -23.78
CA LEU A 43 18.72 23.90 -23.81
C LEU A 43 17.96 24.14 -22.50
N VAL A 44 17.05 25.11 -22.54
CA VAL A 44 16.02 25.28 -21.52
C VAL A 44 15.41 23.89 -21.33
N PRO A 45 15.56 23.25 -20.15
CA PRO A 45 14.86 22.01 -19.89
C PRO A 45 13.39 22.34 -20.02
N GLN A 46 12.74 21.86 -21.09
CA GLN A 46 11.29 21.94 -21.15
C GLN A 46 10.79 21.22 -19.89
N GLN A 47 10.17 22.00 -19.00
CA GLN A 47 9.49 21.46 -17.83
C GLN A 47 8.71 20.23 -18.28
N ILE A 48 8.86 19.13 -17.55
CA ILE A 48 7.94 17.99 -17.62
C ILE A 48 6.58 18.57 -17.27
N ARG A 49 5.85 19.05 -18.28
CA ARG A 49 4.47 19.44 -18.13
C ARG A 49 3.77 18.12 -17.90
N ALA A 50 3.39 17.87 -16.66
CA ALA A 50 2.36 16.90 -16.37
C ALA A 50 1.18 17.28 -17.27
N VAL A 51 0.98 16.52 -18.35
CA VAL A 51 -0.20 16.66 -19.18
C VAL A 51 -1.38 16.63 -18.21
N PRO A 52 -2.30 17.62 -18.25
CA PRO A 52 -3.47 17.60 -17.40
C PRO A 52 -4.07 16.22 -17.53
N SER A 53 -4.35 15.59 -16.38
CA SER A 53 -4.81 14.20 -16.34
C SER A 53 -5.86 14.03 -17.42
N ILE A 54 -5.51 13.32 -18.50
CA ILE A 54 -6.53 12.72 -19.34
C ILE A 54 -7.05 11.61 -18.44
N SER A 55 -7.92 11.99 -17.49
CA SER A 55 -8.94 11.08 -17.02
C SER A 55 -9.69 10.76 -18.29
N LEU A 56 -9.28 9.69 -18.96
CA LEU A 56 -10.13 8.98 -19.90
C LEU A 56 -11.38 8.73 -19.07
N ARG A 57 -12.38 9.61 -19.19
CA ARG A 57 -13.68 9.43 -18.54
C ARG A 57 -14.08 8.03 -18.94
N GLN A 58 -14.08 7.11 -17.97
CA GLN A 58 -14.48 5.75 -18.26
C GLN A 58 -15.90 5.85 -18.81
N PRO A 59 -16.13 5.37 -20.04
CA PRO A 59 -17.46 5.44 -20.62
C PRO A 59 -18.44 4.70 -19.71
N ASN A 60 -19.69 5.17 -19.68
CA ASN A 60 -20.74 4.50 -18.95
C ASN A 60 -20.80 3.02 -19.39
N CYS A 61 -20.61 2.10 -18.45
CA CYS A 61 -20.72 0.68 -18.74
C CYS A 61 -22.20 0.28 -18.77
N THR A 62 -22.57 -0.57 -19.73
CA THR A 62 -23.90 -1.16 -19.82
C THR A 62 -23.74 -2.66 -20.03
N CYS A 63 -24.46 -3.46 -19.25
CA CYS A 63 -24.59 -4.88 -19.52
C CYS A 63 -25.66 -5.05 -20.61
N GLN A 64 -25.35 -5.76 -21.69
CA GLN A 64 -26.29 -6.05 -22.78
C GLN A 64 -26.76 -7.51 -22.70
N GLY A 65 -27.99 -7.79 -23.13
CA GLY A 65 -28.55 -9.14 -23.23
C GLY A 65 -29.80 -9.37 -22.37
N SER A 66 -30.46 -10.52 -22.59
CA SER A 66 -31.61 -10.96 -21.80
C SER A 66 -31.21 -11.34 -20.39
N GLY A 67 -32.00 -10.94 -19.38
CA GLY A 67 -31.74 -11.27 -17.97
C GLY A 67 -30.85 -10.26 -17.22
N VAL A 68 -30.52 -9.12 -17.83
CA VAL A 68 -29.79 -8.04 -17.16
C VAL A 68 -30.68 -7.39 -16.09
N LEU A 69 -30.20 -7.39 -14.85
CA LEU A 69 -30.86 -6.70 -13.73
C LEU A 69 -30.18 -5.36 -13.46
N VAL A 70 -30.99 -4.29 -13.44
CA VAL A 70 -30.52 -2.95 -13.09
C VAL A 70 -30.64 -2.78 -11.58
N LEU A 71 -29.53 -2.96 -10.86
CA LEU A 71 -29.52 -3.06 -9.39
C LEU A 71 -30.18 -1.87 -8.66
N LYS A 72 -30.10 -0.65 -9.22
CA LYS A 72 -30.72 0.55 -8.64
C LYS A 72 -32.26 0.45 -8.55
N ASP A 73 -32.88 -0.32 -9.44
CA ASP A 73 -34.34 -0.45 -9.53
C ASP A 73 -34.88 -1.43 -8.45
N HIS A 74 -33.99 -2.16 -7.77
CA HIS A 74 -34.30 -3.07 -6.68
C HIS A 74 -34.05 -2.47 -5.28
N LEU A 75 -33.72 -1.18 -5.20
CA LEU A 75 -33.50 -0.49 -3.93
C LEU A 75 -34.83 0.04 -3.35
N PRO A 76 -35.02 0.02 -2.03
CA PRO A 76 -36.16 0.68 -1.38
C PRO A 76 -36.18 2.18 -1.71
N LYS A 77 -37.30 2.67 -2.25
CA LYS A 77 -37.41 4.06 -2.75
C LYS A 77 -37.22 5.10 -1.65
N ASP A 78 -37.68 4.80 -0.45
CA ASP A 78 -37.57 5.63 0.75
C ASP A 78 -36.13 5.79 1.26
N ARG A 79 -35.22 4.88 0.88
CA ARG A 79 -33.81 4.88 1.32
C ARG A 79 -32.81 5.08 0.17
N TYR A 80 -33.31 5.33 -1.04
CA TYR A 80 -32.49 5.35 -2.26
C TYR A 80 -31.36 6.38 -2.18
N ASP A 81 -31.69 7.66 -1.94
CA ASP A 81 -30.72 8.75 -1.95
C ASP A 81 -29.64 8.56 -0.88
N ASP A 82 -30.05 8.08 0.29
CA ASP A 82 -29.16 7.77 1.41
C ASP A 82 -28.18 6.63 1.08
N ILE A 83 -28.66 5.55 0.46
CA ILE A 83 -27.80 4.43 0.01
C ILE A 83 -26.83 4.90 -1.06
N VAL A 84 -27.30 5.67 -2.05
CA VAL A 84 -26.44 6.19 -3.14
C VAL A 84 -25.35 7.10 -2.58
N LYS A 85 -25.69 7.99 -1.64
CA LYS A 85 -24.73 8.88 -0.99
C LYS A 85 -23.67 8.10 -0.20
N ARG A 86 -24.08 7.14 0.64
CA ARG A 86 -23.14 6.31 1.41
C ARG A 86 -22.27 5.43 0.51
N ARG A 87 -22.86 4.83 -0.53
CA ARG A 87 -22.12 4.05 -1.54
C ARG A 87 -21.06 4.89 -2.23
N ALA A 88 -21.37 6.13 -2.63
CA ALA A 88 -20.41 7.02 -3.28
C ALA A 88 -19.24 7.39 -2.34
N GLU A 89 -19.54 7.69 -1.07
CA GLU A 89 -18.52 8.02 -0.08
C GLU A 89 -17.62 6.81 0.24
N GLU A 90 -18.19 5.63 0.43
CA GLU A 90 -17.42 4.40 0.66
C GLU A 90 -16.57 4.01 -0.56
N TYR A 91 -17.10 4.22 -1.77
CA TYR A 91 -16.33 4.02 -3.00
C TYR A 91 -15.17 5.02 -3.12
N ARG A 92 -15.36 6.28 -2.72
CA ARG A 92 -14.29 7.29 -2.69
C ARG A 92 -13.15 6.87 -1.76
N LYS A 93 -13.48 6.39 -0.55
CA LYS A 93 -12.48 5.87 0.40
C LYS A 93 -11.77 4.62 -0.13
N HIS A 94 -12.51 3.70 -0.74
CA HIS A 94 -11.93 2.52 -1.40
C HIS A 94 -10.96 2.92 -2.51
N HIS A 95 -11.31 3.94 -3.31
CA HIS A 95 -10.45 4.45 -4.36
C HIS A 95 -9.16 5.03 -3.79
N ILE A 96 -9.22 5.88 -2.77
CA ILE A 96 -8.02 6.43 -2.09
C ILE A 96 -7.08 5.30 -1.64
N ARG A 97 -7.63 4.24 -1.03
CA ARG A 97 -6.85 3.09 -0.55
C ARG A 97 -6.16 2.30 -1.67
N THR A 98 -6.81 2.19 -2.83
CA THR A 98 -6.37 1.30 -3.92
C THR A 98 -5.66 2.04 -5.05
N SER A 99 -5.81 3.36 -5.11
CA SER A 99 -5.16 4.22 -6.10
C SER A 99 -3.72 4.48 -5.71
N SER A 100 -2.78 4.18 -6.60
CA SER A 100 -1.40 4.63 -6.49
C SER A 100 -1.16 5.82 -7.41
N SER A 101 -0.31 6.76 -6.99
CA SER A 101 0.21 7.82 -7.87
C SER A 101 0.95 7.24 -9.08
N LEU A 102 1.49 6.02 -8.97
CA LEU A 102 2.14 5.28 -10.05
C LEU A 102 1.16 4.85 -11.17
N ASN A 103 -0.14 4.80 -10.88
CA ASN A 103 -1.15 4.49 -11.88
C ASN A 103 -1.49 5.71 -12.76
N ARG A 104 -1.00 6.91 -12.43
CA ARG A 104 -1.22 8.11 -13.23
C ARG A 104 -0.46 8.00 -14.54
N LEU A 105 -1.17 8.17 -15.66
CA LEU A 105 -0.59 8.25 -16.98
C LEU A 105 0.34 9.48 -17.07
N ILE A 106 1.61 9.23 -17.41
CA ILE A 106 2.61 10.25 -17.71
C ILE A 106 3.15 9.96 -19.09
N LEU A 107 3.22 11.00 -19.93
CA LEU A 107 3.84 10.92 -21.25
C LEU A 107 5.22 11.57 -21.19
N ALA A 108 6.21 10.91 -21.79
CA ALA A 108 7.51 11.53 -22.03
C ALA A 108 7.33 12.63 -23.10
N PRO A 109 7.72 13.89 -22.83
CA PRO A 109 7.76 14.92 -23.85
C PRO A 109 8.86 14.62 -24.87
N SER A 110 8.77 15.24 -26.03
CA SER A 110 9.62 14.98 -27.22
C SER A 110 11.04 15.54 -27.11
N ASN A 111 11.73 15.26 -26.00
CA ASN A 111 13.16 15.56 -25.82
C ASN A 111 14.04 14.63 -26.68
N ILE A 112 13.49 13.48 -27.06
CA ILE A 112 13.84 12.67 -28.21
C ILE A 112 12.68 12.78 -29.21
N PRO A 113 12.84 12.49 -30.52
CA PRO A 113 11.74 12.65 -31.48
C PRO A 113 10.51 11.77 -31.17
N LEU A 114 10.57 10.89 -30.16
CA LEU A 114 9.54 9.95 -29.77
C LEU A 114 8.79 10.45 -28.53
N GLN A 115 7.47 10.56 -28.64
CA GLN A 115 6.54 10.75 -27.52
C GLN A 115 5.87 9.41 -27.20
N TYR A 116 5.83 9.02 -25.93
CA TYR A 116 5.35 7.71 -25.47
C TYR A 116 4.92 7.73 -24.00
N PRO A 117 4.12 6.76 -23.53
CA PRO A 117 3.72 6.70 -22.12
C PRO A 117 4.85 6.10 -21.27
N ILE A 118 5.44 6.91 -20.39
CA ILE A 118 6.53 6.45 -19.51
C ILE A 118 6.03 5.75 -18.24
N GLN A 119 4.79 6.06 -17.82
CA GLN A 119 4.18 5.50 -16.62
C GLN A 119 2.66 5.45 -16.77
N GLY A 120 2.00 4.52 -16.07
CA GLY A 120 0.55 4.52 -15.89
C GLY A 120 -0.24 3.95 -17.06
N PHE A 121 0.43 3.42 -18.09
CA PHE A 121 -0.24 2.64 -19.12
C PHE A 121 -0.54 1.22 -18.61
N THR A 122 -1.76 1.05 -18.12
CA THR A 122 -2.27 -0.22 -17.60
C THR A 122 -3.36 -0.77 -18.51
N VAL A 123 -3.29 -2.05 -18.83
CA VAL A 123 -4.24 -2.76 -19.69
C VAL A 123 -4.83 -3.97 -18.95
N VAL A 124 -6.07 -4.31 -19.29
CA VAL A 124 -6.71 -5.55 -18.82
C VAL A 124 -6.21 -6.71 -19.70
N PRO A 125 -5.91 -7.90 -19.13
CA PRO A 125 -5.46 -9.05 -19.91
C PRO A 125 -6.43 -9.38 -21.06
N LEU A 126 -5.86 -9.70 -22.22
CA LEU A 126 -6.59 -10.05 -23.46
C LEU A 126 -7.50 -8.94 -24.02
N GLN A 127 -7.52 -7.75 -23.41
CA GLN A 127 -8.34 -6.64 -23.85
C GLN A 127 -7.54 -5.69 -24.76
N LYS A 128 -8.02 -5.54 -26.00
CA LYS A 128 -7.45 -4.59 -26.96
C LYS A 128 -7.59 -3.16 -26.45
N THR A 129 -6.46 -2.52 -26.17
CA THR A 129 -6.39 -1.20 -25.52
C THR A 129 -5.55 -0.25 -26.37
N LEU A 130 -6.01 1.00 -26.54
CA LEU A 130 -5.25 2.03 -27.24
C LEU A 130 -3.98 2.39 -26.46
N ILE A 131 -2.83 2.46 -27.12
CA ILE A 131 -1.59 2.95 -26.52
C ILE A 131 -1.66 4.49 -26.51
N PRO A 132 -1.70 5.13 -25.33
CA PRO A 132 -1.91 6.56 -25.25
C PRO A 132 -0.63 7.34 -25.61
N GLY A 133 -0.79 8.42 -26.36
CA GLY A 133 0.24 9.45 -26.49
C GLY A 133 1.44 9.09 -27.36
N LEU A 134 1.38 8.04 -28.19
CA LEU A 134 2.41 7.79 -29.21
C LEU A 134 2.41 8.90 -30.26
N ALA A 135 3.56 9.52 -30.48
CA ALA A 135 3.76 10.48 -31.56
C ALA A 135 5.24 10.59 -31.94
N LEU A 136 5.50 10.99 -33.19
CA LEU A 136 6.79 11.38 -33.70
C LEU A 136 6.84 12.91 -33.89
N HIS A 137 7.90 13.52 -33.36
CA HIS A 137 8.23 14.94 -33.49
C HIS A 137 9.61 15.06 -34.11
N ALA A 138 9.67 15.04 -35.43
CA ALA A 138 10.91 15.09 -36.18
C ALA A 138 10.88 16.25 -37.19
N ALA A 139 12.07 16.75 -37.54
CA ALA A 139 12.22 17.72 -38.63
C ALA A 139 11.73 17.12 -39.96
N LYS A 140 11.62 17.97 -41.00
CA LYS A 140 11.16 17.53 -42.31
C LYS A 140 12.05 16.39 -42.84
N ARG A 141 11.42 15.29 -43.28
CA ARG A 141 12.05 14.13 -43.93
C ARG A 141 11.31 13.84 -45.24
N GLN A 142 11.95 13.09 -46.14
CA GLN A 142 11.29 12.57 -47.34
C GLN A 142 10.28 11.46 -46.99
N SER A 143 10.61 10.66 -45.98
CA SER A 143 9.76 9.61 -45.42
C SER A 143 10.07 9.47 -43.93
N TYR A 144 9.05 9.15 -43.16
CA TYR A 144 9.13 8.79 -41.74
C TYR A 144 8.85 7.31 -41.60
N LYS A 145 9.71 6.57 -40.90
CA LYS A 145 9.54 5.15 -40.62
C LYS A 145 9.74 4.92 -39.13
N VAL A 146 8.73 4.42 -38.46
CA VAL A 146 8.76 4.08 -37.03
C VAL A 146 8.43 2.61 -36.85
N THR A 147 9.08 1.97 -35.88
CA THR A 147 8.80 0.58 -35.52
C THR A 147 8.42 0.53 -34.05
N LEU A 148 7.36 -0.21 -33.74
CA LEU A 148 6.96 -0.50 -32.37
C LEU A 148 7.00 -2.01 -32.19
N ARG A 149 7.74 -2.48 -31.19
CA ARG A 149 7.90 -3.89 -30.85
C ARG A 149 7.55 -4.12 -29.39
N VAL A 150 6.85 -5.21 -29.08
CA VAL A 150 6.54 -5.65 -27.72
C VAL A 150 7.14 -7.03 -27.46
N SER A 151 7.38 -7.35 -26.19
CA SER A 151 8.06 -8.60 -25.83
C SER A 151 7.12 -9.81 -25.80
N SER A 152 5.85 -9.62 -25.43
CA SER A 152 4.89 -10.73 -25.24
C SER A 152 3.52 -10.54 -25.91
N GLY A 153 3.04 -9.31 -26.05
CA GLY A 153 1.73 -9.01 -26.63
C GLY A 153 1.72 -8.89 -28.15
N VAL A 154 0.61 -8.38 -28.67
CA VAL A 154 0.43 -8.08 -30.09
C VAL A 154 -0.04 -6.64 -30.31
N LEU A 155 0.33 -6.08 -31.45
CA LEU A 155 0.07 -4.71 -31.85
C LEU A 155 -0.90 -4.67 -33.03
N ALA A 156 -1.75 -3.64 -33.08
CA ALA A 156 -2.66 -3.42 -34.19
C ALA A 156 -3.07 -1.94 -34.28
N ILE A 157 -3.51 -1.47 -35.45
CA ILE A 157 -3.99 -0.09 -35.64
C ILE A 157 -5.52 -0.07 -35.75
N LYS A 158 -6.19 0.74 -34.92
CA LYS A 158 -7.65 0.85 -34.85
C LYS A 158 -8.17 1.71 -36.02
N ALA A 159 -8.64 1.05 -37.08
CA ALA A 159 -9.31 1.58 -38.28
C ALA A 159 -8.38 2.08 -39.42
N LEU A 160 -8.01 1.16 -40.30
CA LEU A 160 -8.46 1.03 -41.70
C LEU A 160 -8.76 -0.48 -41.90
N GLY A 161 -9.63 -0.88 -42.83
CA GLY A 161 -9.98 -2.30 -43.06
C GLY A 161 -8.77 -3.17 -43.40
N GLU A 162 -8.97 -4.49 -43.49
CA GLU A 162 -7.98 -5.46 -43.99
C GLU A 162 -7.27 -4.89 -45.23
N GLY A 163 -6.05 -4.39 -45.04
CA GLY A 163 -5.32 -3.65 -46.05
C GLY A 163 -3.88 -3.47 -45.58
N ASP A 164 -2.98 -4.07 -46.35
CA ASP A 164 -1.55 -4.28 -46.11
C ASP A 164 -0.88 -3.24 -45.21
N GLN A 165 -0.69 -3.61 -43.95
CA GLN A 165 0.38 -3.10 -43.11
C GLN A 165 1.11 -4.28 -42.50
N GLU A 166 2.43 -4.31 -42.69
CA GLU A 166 3.33 -5.35 -42.21
C GLU A 166 3.30 -5.39 -40.66
N GLY A 167 2.96 -6.55 -40.07
CA GLY A 167 2.97 -6.76 -38.62
C GLY A 167 1.64 -6.59 -37.87
N GLN A 168 0.49 -6.49 -38.55
CA GLN A 168 -0.82 -6.47 -37.86
C GLN A 168 -1.08 -7.77 -37.08
N GLY A 169 -1.34 -7.65 -35.78
CA GLY A 169 -1.57 -8.81 -34.92
C GLY A 169 -0.29 -9.57 -34.54
N GLU A 170 0.88 -9.02 -34.87
CA GLU A 170 2.19 -9.54 -34.47
C GLU A 170 2.77 -8.74 -33.29
N ASN A 171 3.92 -9.17 -32.78
CA ASN A 171 4.62 -8.48 -31.69
C ASN A 171 5.43 -7.27 -32.17
N GLU A 172 5.55 -7.05 -33.48
CA GLU A 172 6.21 -5.91 -34.09
C GLU A 172 5.33 -5.33 -35.19
N ILE A 173 5.26 -4.01 -35.28
CA ILE A 173 4.57 -3.31 -36.36
C ILE A 173 5.42 -2.13 -36.83
N THR A 174 5.51 -1.95 -38.14
CA THR A 174 6.25 -0.85 -38.76
C THR A 174 5.27 0.06 -39.48
N VAL A 175 5.35 1.36 -39.20
CA VAL A 175 4.50 2.38 -39.82
C VAL A 175 5.38 3.34 -40.61
N GLN A 176 5.06 3.52 -41.89
CA GLN A 176 5.78 4.42 -42.78
C GLN A 176 4.82 5.42 -43.45
N SER A 177 5.23 6.68 -43.55
CA SER A 177 4.49 7.72 -44.27
C SER A 177 5.42 8.83 -44.76
N THR A 178 5.07 9.48 -45.86
CA THR A 178 5.72 10.71 -46.33
C THR A 178 5.21 11.96 -45.60
N SER A 179 4.10 11.83 -44.89
CA SER A 179 3.44 12.89 -44.12
C SER A 179 3.53 12.60 -42.62
N LEU A 180 4.18 13.51 -41.88
CA LEU A 180 4.30 13.40 -40.42
C LEU A 180 2.92 13.39 -39.72
N SER A 181 1.97 14.15 -40.26
CA SER A 181 0.60 14.19 -39.72
C SER A 181 -0.09 12.84 -39.87
N ASP A 182 0.04 12.18 -41.03
CA ASP A 182 -0.59 10.89 -41.27
C ASP A 182 0.07 9.78 -40.45
N LEU A 183 1.40 9.86 -40.26
CA LEU A 183 2.12 8.98 -39.35
C LEU A 183 1.58 9.10 -37.92
N ASN A 184 1.45 10.33 -37.41
CA ASN A 184 0.93 10.57 -36.05
C ASN A 184 -0.54 10.19 -35.91
N ASN A 185 -1.35 10.31 -36.96
CA ASN A 185 -2.72 9.82 -36.98
C ASN A 185 -2.79 8.29 -36.84
N LEU A 186 -1.86 7.55 -37.47
CA LEU A 186 -1.75 6.10 -37.33
C LEU A 186 -1.23 5.69 -35.94
N LEU A 187 -0.21 6.36 -35.43
CA LEU A 187 0.32 6.15 -34.08
C LEU A 187 -0.75 6.39 -33.00
N GLY A 188 -1.57 7.43 -33.15
CA GLY A 188 -2.69 7.72 -32.26
C GLY A 188 -3.82 6.67 -32.28
N ARG A 189 -3.77 5.70 -33.19
CA ARG A 189 -4.69 4.56 -33.31
C ARG A 189 -4.05 3.22 -32.93
N MET A 190 -2.79 3.22 -32.53
CA MET A 190 -2.06 2.01 -32.13
C MET A 190 -2.69 1.37 -30.90
N THR A 191 -2.85 0.06 -30.92
CA THR A 191 -3.43 -0.73 -29.85
C THR A 191 -2.52 -1.86 -29.45
N TYR A 192 -2.57 -2.21 -28.18
CA TYR A 192 -1.90 -3.35 -27.58
C TYR A 192 -2.94 -4.35 -27.08
N THR A 193 -2.65 -5.64 -27.25
CA THR A 193 -3.41 -6.73 -26.62
C THR A 193 -2.43 -7.76 -26.07
N SER A 194 -2.57 -8.16 -24.81
CA SER A 194 -1.76 -9.27 -24.27
C SER A 194 -2.23 -10.60 -24.88
N THR A 195 -1.30 -11.54 -25.07
CA THR A 195 -1.57 -12.87 -25.66
C THR A 195 -1.90 -13.93 -24.62
N VAL A 196 -1.54 -13.70 -23.35
CA VAL A 196 -1.76 -14.62 -22.24
C VAL A 196 -2.59 -13.94 -21.15
N TYR A 197 -3.48 -14.71 -20.53
CA TYR A 197 -4.18 -14.29 -19.32
C TYR A 197 -3.27 -14.44 -18.09
N ARG A 198 -2.76 -13.30 -17.60
CA ARG A 198 -2.00 -13.19 -16.34
C ARG A 198 -2.56 -12.03 -15.53
N MET A 199 -2.89 -12.26 -14.26
CA MET A 199 -3.59 -11.26 -13.43
C MET A 199 -2.73 -10.05 -13.06
N ARG A 200 -1.41 -10.21 -13.00
CA ARG A 200 -0.43 -9.16 -12.73
C ARG A 200 0.89 -9.52 -13.41
N THR A 201 1.22 -8.83 -14.49
CA THR A 201 2.48 -8.96 -15.22
C THR A 201 2.80 -7.64 -15.93
N GLY A 202 3.91 -7.59 -16.66
CA GLY A 202 4.22 -6.47 -17.54
C GLY A 202 4.67 -6.95 -18.91
N ASP A 203 4.73 -6.01 -19.83
CA ASP A 203 5.39 -6.12 -21.12
C ASP A 203 6.26 -4.87 -21.34
N LEU A 204 7.26 -4.97 -22.22
CA LEU A 204 8.11 -3.86 -22.61
C LEU A 204 7.87 -3.55 -24.08
N ALA A 205 7.55 -2.29 -24.36
CA ALA A 205 7.40 -1.76 -25.70
C ALA A 205 8.65 -0.97 -26.08
N HIS A 206 9.24 -1.32 -27.22
CA HIS A 206 10.38 -0.67 -27.87
C HIS A 206 9.85 0.15 -29.04
N PHE A 207 9.95 1.46 -28.94
CA PHE A 207 9.52 2.41 -29.96
C PHE A 207 10.75 3.02 -30.61
N THR A 208 10.93 2.85 -31.91
CA THR A 208 12.15 3.24 -32.62
C THR A 208 11.89 4.15 -33.80
N PHE A 209 12.81 5.09 -34.03
CA PHE A 209 12.87 5.96 -35.20
C PHE A 209 14.34 6.31 -35.49
N GLU A 210 14.82 5.97 -36.68
CA GLU A 210 16.23 6.12 -37.05
C GLU A 210 17.15 5.47 -35.99
N HIS A 211 17.97 6.24 -35.30
CA HIS A 211 18.89 5.79 -34.23
C HIS A 211 18.32 6.03 -32.82
N HIS A 212 17.09 6.51 -32.70
CA HIS A 212 16.43 6.75 -31.42
C HIS A 212 15.59 5.54 -31.03
N GLU A 213 15.73 5.11 -29.78
CA GLU A 213 14.90 4.08 -29.17
C GLU A 213 14.35 4.59 -27.83
N ALA A 214 13.06 4.36 -27.62
CA ALA A 214 12.38 4.54 -26.36
C ALA A 214 11.82 3.21 -25.89
N VAL A 215 12.07 2.85 -24.62
CA VAL A 215 11.51 1.65 -24.00
C VAL A 215 10.54 2.08 -22.91
N PHE A 216 9.32 1.55 -22.93
CA PHE A 216 8.34 1.84 -21.88
C PHE A 216 7.55 0.63 -21.41
N PRO A 217 7.15 0.60 -20.13
CA PRO A 217 6.41 -0.52 -19.57
C PRO A 217 4.92 -0.46 -19.92
N ILE A 218 4.36 -1.62 -20.21
CA ILE A 218 2.92 -1.86 -20.27
C ILE A 218 2.56 -2.72 -19.06
N VAL A 219 1.78 -2.18 -18.12
CA VAL A 219 1.32 -2.95 -16.96
C VAL A 219 0.09 -3.73 -17.35
N ILE A 220 0.14 -5.06 -17.24
CA ILE A 220 -1.00 -5.94 -17.51
C ILE A 220 -1.59 -6.36 -16.18
N GLN A 221 -2.79 -5.87 -15.89
CA GLN A 221 -3.42 -6.08 -14.60
C GLN A 221 -4.93 -6.24 -14.72
N GLN A 222 -5.45 -7.31 -14.11
CA GLN A 222 -6.89 -7.50 -13.98
C GLN A 222 -7.47 -6.46 -13.02
N THR A 223 -8.50 -5.73 -13.45
CA THR A 223 -9.22 -4.80 -12.57
C THR A 223 -9.91 -5.56 -11.45
N SER A 224 -9.68 -5.14 -10.20
CA SER A 224 -10.34 -5.71 -9.03
C SER A 224 -11.75 -5.15 -8.85
N MET A 225 -12.69 -6.00 -8.45
CA MET A 225 -14.01 -5.53 -8.06
C MET A 225 -13.95 -4.89 -6.65
N PRO A 226 -14.57 -3.72 -6.43
CA PRO A 226 -14.61 -3.11 -5.13
C PRO A 226 -15.52 -3.89 -4.17
N VAL A 227 -15.03 -4.11 -2.94
CA VAL A 227 -15.84 -4.60 -1.82
C VAL A 227 -16.12 -3.42 -0.90
N LEU A 228 -17.39 -2.99 -0.85
CA LEU A 228 -17.85 -1.86 -0.07
C LEU A 228 -18.72 -2.34 1.09
N TYR A 229 -18.66 -1.63 2.22
CA TYR A 229 -19.50 -1.90 3.37
C TYR A 229 -20.51 -0.76 3.52
N ASP A 230 -21.81 -1.08 3.60
CA ASP A 230 -22.82 -0.07 3.93
C ASP A 230 -22.75 0.24 5.42
N ILE A 231 -21.85 1.16 5.78
CA ILE A 231 -21.70 1.60 7.16
C ILE A 231 -22.81 2.61 7.48
N GLY A 232 -23.77 2.17 8.29
CA GLY A 232 -24.76 3.06 8.90
C GLY A 232 -24.11 4.06 9.86
N ASN A 233 -24.91 4.82 10.60
CA ASN A 233 -24.39 5.81 11.57
C ASN A 233 -24.15 5.24 12.96
N ASP A 234 -24.74 4.10 13.28
CA ASP A 234 -24.61 3.44 14.57
C ASP A 234 -23.39 2.50 14.58
N ILE A 235 -22.62 2.56 15.67
CA ILE A 235 -21.45 1.72 15.93
C ILE A 235 -21.76 0.22 15.80
N ASN A 236 -22.98 -0.19 16.14
CA ASN A 236 -23.45 -1.57 16.06
C ASN A 236 -23.40 -2.15 14.63
N TYR A 237 -23.49 -1.31 13.59
CA TYR A 237 -23.36 -1.74 12.19
C TYR A 237 -21.94 -1.58 11.62
N ARG A 238 -21.04 -0.93 12.39
CA ARG A 238 -19.67 -0.64 11.97
C ARG A 238 -18.66 -1.62 12.54
N VAL A 239 -18.91 -2.09 13.77
CA VAL A 239 -17.96 -2.88 14.54
C VAL A 239 -18.64 -4.10 15.14
N THR A 240 -17.97 -5.25 15.02
CA THR A 240 -18.26 -6.46 15.79
C THR A 240 -17.14 -6.68 16.80
N ILE A 241 -17.45 -6.93 18.07
CA ILE A 241 -16.43 -7.34 19.04
C ILE A 241 -16.17 -8.82 18.84
N VAL A 242 -14.90 -9.20 18.73
CA VAL A 242 -14.49 -10.60 18.58
C VAL A 242 -13.55 -10.96 19.71
N THR A 243 -13.74 -12.15 20.26
CA THR A 243 -12.88 -12.69 21.30
C THR A 243 -12.74 -14.19 21.14
N LYS A 244 -11.76 -14.74 21.85
CA LYS A 244 -11.52 -16.18 21.92
C LYS A 244 -11.33 -16.57 23.37
N THR A 245 -12.01 -17.63 23.78
CA THR A 245 -11.90 -18.18 25.13
C THR A 245 -11.35 -19.60 25.15
N PHE A 246 -10.75 -19.99 26.28
CA PHE A 246 -10.34 -21.35 26.59
C PHE A 246 -10.30 -21.54 28.10
N LEU A 247 -11.24 -22.31 28.66
CA LEU A 247 -11.31 -22.63 30.10
C LEU A 247 -11.41 -21.40 31.02
N ARG A 248 -11.85 -20.24 30.52
CA ARG A 248 -11.90 -18.94 31.22
C ARG A 248 -13.28 -18.29 31.17
N TYR A 249 -14.32 -19.07 31.45
CA TYR A 249 -15.71 -18.58 31.41
C TYR A 249 -15.97 -17.47 32.44
N THR A 250 -15.33 -17.52 33.61
CA THR A 250 -15.48 -16.47 34.62
C THR A 250 -14.99 -15.12 34.08
N GLU A 251 -13.79 -15.09 33.50
CA GLU A 251 -13.22 -13.88 32.91
C GLU A 251 -14.04 -13.41 31.70
N LEU A 252 -14.48 -14.34 30.85
CA LEU A 252 -15.32 -14.04 29.70
C LEU A 252 -16.66 -13.40 30.11
N GLN A 253 -17.29 -13.86 31.19
CA GLN A 253 -18.54 -13.26 31.67
C GLN A 253 -18.33 -11.84 32.21
N VAL A 254 -17.19 -11.57 32.84
CA VAL A 254 -16.82 -10.21 33.26
C VAL A 254 -16.57 -9.32 32.04
N LEU A 255 -15.87 -9.82 31.01
CA LEU A 255 -15.69 -9.10 29.75
C LEU A 255 -17.05 -8.75 29.14
N ILE A 256 -17.93 -9.73 28.94
CA ILE A 256 -19.26 -9.53 28.35
C ILE A 256 -20.06 -8.51 29.17
N SER A 257 -20.09 -8.65 30.49
CA SER A 257 -20.81 -7.72 31.38
C SER A 257 -20.28 -6.29 31.23
N SER A 258 -18.96 -6.11 31.20
CA SER A 258 -18.34 -4.79 31.02
C SER A 258 -18.62 -4.20 29.64
N ILE A 259 -18.61 -5.01 28.57
CA ILE A 259 -19.03 -4.57 27.23
C ILE A 259 -20.46 -4.06 27.30
N ARG A 260 -21.39 -4.82 27.91
CA ARG A 260 -22.82 -4.47 27.96
C ARG A 260 -23.11 -3.20 28.76
N THR A 261 -22.25 -2.82 29.70
CA THR A 261 -22.32 -1.52 30.40
C THR A 261 -22.19 -0.33 29.43
N TYR A 262 -21.30 -0.43 28.43
CA TYR A 262 -20.99 0.68 27.52
C TYR A 262 -21.62 0.52 26.13
N TYR A 263 -21.82 -0.73 25.68
CA TYR A 263 -22.30 -1.11 24.35
C TYR A 263 -23.36 -2.22 24.49
N LYS A 264 -24.60 -1.80 24.77
CA LYS A 264 -25.71 -2.72 25.10
C LYS A 264 -26.03 -3.72 23.98
N ASP A 265 -26.01 -3.26 22.73
CA ASP A 265 -26.50 -4.04 21.59
C ASP A 265 -25.40 -4.50 20.62
N ILE A 266 -24.13 -4.15 20.87
CA ILE A 266 -23.05 -4.51 19.94
C ILE A 266 -22.90 -6.02 19.81
N LYS A 267 -22.68 -6.50 18.59
CA LYS A 267 -22.49 -7.93 18.33
C LYS A 267 -21.17 -8.40 18.94
N ILE A 268 -21.21 -9.54 19.64
CA ILE A 268 -20.05 -10.22 20.21
C ILE A 268 -19.94 -11.61 19.59
N ILE A 269 -18.80 -11.91 18.98
CA ILE A 269 -18.50 -13.25 18.45
C ILE A 269 -17.41 -13.88 19.30
N ILE A 270 -17.66 -15.10 19.77
CA ILE A 270 -16.79 -15.84 20.67
C ILE A 270 -16.37 -17.13 19.98
N ALA A 271 -15.07 -17.27 19.69
CA ALA A 271 -14.50 -18.57 19.36
C ALA A 271 -14.11 -19.31 20.64
N ASP A 272 -14.57 -20.54 20.79
CA ASP A 272 -14.40 -21.30 22.03
C ASP A 272 -13.82 -22.68 21.74
N ASP A 273 -12.57 -22.90 22.11
CA ASP A 273 -11.88 -24.20 21.99
C ASP A 273 -11.71 -24.89 23.35
N SER A 274 -12.56 -24.57 24.32
CA SER A 274 -12.56 -25.20 25.65
C SER A 274 -12.78 -26.72 25.55
N LEU A 275 -12.20 -27.45 26.51
CA LEU A 275 -12.30 -28.91 26.54
C LEU A 275 -13.74 -29.39 26.74
N GLU A 276 -14.48 -28.68 27.59
CA GLU A 276 -15.88 -28.91 27.93
C GLU A 276 -16.60 -27.56 27.77
N PRO A 277 -17.10 -27.26 26.57
CA PRO A 277 -17.67 -25.95 26.31
C PRO A 277 -18.95 -25.68 27.10
N GLN A 278 -19.05 -24.50 27.69
CA GLN A 278 -20.25 -24.00 28.36
C GLN A 278 -21.00 -23.05 27.43
N LYS A 279 -22.33 -23.15 27.39
CA LYS A 279 -23.15 -22.25 26.60
C LYS A 279 -23.08 -20.83 27.18
N VAL A 280 -22.68 -19.87 26.35
CA VAL A 280 -22.71 -18.44 26.67
C VAL A 280 -24.01 -17.84 26.14
N ASN A 281 -24.84 -17.32 27.04
CA ASN A 281 -26.12 -16.68 26.67
C ASN A 281 -26.00 -15.15 26.75
N GLY A 282 -26.75 -14.45 25.89
CA GLY A 282 -26.88 -13.00 25.92
C GLY A 282 -27.44 -12.45 24.60
N SER A 283 -27.89 -11.20 24.60
CA SER A 283 -28.31 -10.50 23.38
C SER A 283 -27.12 -10.34 22.42
N ASN A 284 -27.34 -10.56 21.12
CA ASN A 284 -26.32 -10.37 20.06
C ASN A 284 -24.97 -11.04 20.36
N ILE A 285 -25.00 -12.23 20.97
CA ILE A 285 -23.83 -13.08 21.19
C ILE A 285 -23.92 -14.29 20.25
N GLU A 286 -22.84 -14.55 19.52
CA GLU A 286 -22.65 -15.78 18.77
C GLU A 286 -21.43 -16.52 19.31
N GLN A 287 -21.63 -17.75 19.76
CA GLN A 287 -20.57 -18.62 20.24
C GLN A 287 -20.34 -19.73 19.23
N TYR A 288 -19.09 -19.87 18.76
CA TYR A 288 -18.67 -20.90 17.83
C TYR A 288 -17.73 -21.86 18.55
N ILE A 289 -18.19 -23.10 18.71
CA ILE A 289 -17.43 -24.16 19.37
C ILE A 289 -16.45 -24.79 18.38
N MET A 290 -15.20 -24.85 18.79
CA MET A 290 -14.09 -25.45 18.07
C MET A 290 -13.74 -26.82 18.66
N PRO A 291 -13.01 -27.65 17.91
CA PRO A 291 -12.35 -28.80 18.52
C PRO A 291 -11.47 -28.35 19.71
N PRO A 292 -11.36 -29.18 20.76
CA PRO A 292 -10.64 -28.81 21.97
C PRO A 292 -9.19 -28.38 21.73
N ALA A 293 -8.78 -27.28 22.38
CA ALA A 293 -7.40 -26.77 22.43
C ALA A 293 -6.74 -26.54 21.07
N GLN A 294 -7.52 -26.19 20.04
CA GLN A 294 -7.03 -25.87 18.69
C GLN A 294 -6.04 -24.70 18.66
N GLY A 295 -6.18 -23.75 19.59
CA GLY A 295 -5.21 -22.70 19.81
C GLY A 295 -5.67 -21.32 19.35
N TRP A 296 -4.80 -20.35 19.60
CA TRP A 296 -5.15 -18.95 19.57
C TRP A 296 -5.45 -18.40 18.17
N PHE A 297 -4.58 -18.64 17.20
CA PHE A 297 -4.74 -18.15 15.84
C PHE A 297 -5.85 -18.86 15.06
N ALA A 298 -6.09 -20.15 15.32
CA ALA A 298 -7.24 -20.86 14.79
C ALA A 298 -8.57 -20.22 15.26
N GLY A 299 -8.67 -19.87 16.55
CA GLY A 299 -9.86 -19.19 17.08
C GLY A 299 -10.04 -17.76 16.57
N ARG A 300 -8.93 -17.03 16.36
CA ARG A 300 -8.96 -15.72 15.70
C ARG A 300 -9.55 -15.80 14.29
N ASN A 301 -9.07 -16.74 13.48
CA ASN A 301 -9.61 -16.96 12.13
C ASN A 301 -11.10 -17.29 12.17
N LEU A 302 -11.50 -18.23 13.04
CA LEU A 302 -12.91 -18.60 13.15
C LEU A 302 -13.76 -17.38 13.51
N ALA A 303 -13.45 -16.67 14.58
CA ALA A 303 -14.23 -15.49 14.99
C ALA A 303 -14.28 -14.42 13.88
N VAL A 304 -13.13 -14.07 13.30
CA VAL A 304 -13.05 -13.04 12.25
C VAL A 304 -13.77 -13.49 10.97
N SER A 305 -13.81 -14.78 10.63
CA SER A 305 -14.57 -15.29 9.48
C SER A 305 -16.08 -15.09 9.59
N GLN A 306 -16.61 -14.89 10.80
CA GLN A 306 -18.05 -14.70 11.06
C GLN A 306 -18.46 -13.22 11.12
N VAL A 307 -17.49 -12.29 11.07
CA VAL A 307 -17.74 -10.84 11.08
C VAL A 307 -18.39 -10.37 9.78
N THR A 308 -19.46 -9.59 9.86
CA THR A 308 -20.10 -8.99 8.67
C THR A 308 -19.93 -7.48 8.58
N THR A 309 -19.47 -6.85 9.67
CA THR A 309 -19.22 -5.42 9.76
C THR A 309 -17.88 -5.03 9.10
N LYS A 310 -17.74 -3.76 8.71
CA LYS A 310 -16.52 -3.21 8.09
C LYS A 310 -15.28 -3.39 8.95
N TYR A 311 -15.46 -3.26 10.27
CA TYR A 311 -14.41 -3.45 11.26
C TYR A 311 -14.80 -4.49 12.28
N PHE A 312 -13.80 -5.03 12.96
CA PHE A 312 -13.97 -5.76 14.21
C PHE A 312 -12.99 -5.24 15.26
N LEU A 313 -13.37 -5.33 16.53
CA LEU A 313 -12.47 -5.06 17.64
C LEU A 313 -12.04 -6.40 18.26
N TRP A 314 -10.75 -6.71 18.21
CA TRP A 314 -10.19 -7.85 18.94
C TRP A 314 -9.96 -7.48 20.40
N VAL A 315 -10.45 -8.33 21.30
CA VAL A 315 -10.18 -8.27 22.74
C VAL A 315 -9.91 -9.66 23.30
N ASP A 316 -8.99 -9.76 24.25
CA ASP A 316 -8.80 -10.99 25.01
C ASP A 316 -9.93 -11.15 26.05
N ASP A 317 -10.31 -12.39 26.36
CA ASP A 317 -11.44 -12.75 27.25
C ASP A 317 -11.25 -12.27 28.71
N ASP A 318 -10.06 -11.85 29.11
CA ASP A 318 -9.71 -11.28 30.42
C ASP A 318 -9.56 -9.75 30.40
N PHE A 319 -9.99 -9.10 29.33
CA PHE A 319 -10.07 -7.64 29.29
C PHE A 319 -11.31 -7.09 30.01
N LEU A 320 -11.25 -5.80 30.33
CA LEU A 320 -12.31 -5.09 31.04
C LEU A 320 -12.58 -3.75 30.35
N PHE A 321 -13.79 -3.57 29.81
CA PHE A 321 -14.20 -2.28 29.24
C PHE A 321 -14.37 -1.24 30.35
N THR A 322 -13.89 -0.04 30.08
CA THR A 322 -14.01 1.12 30.98
C THR A 322 -14.57 2.32 30.22
N ASP A 323 -14.76 3.43 30.93
CA ASP A 323 -15.11 4.72 30.35
C ASP A 323 -14.11 5.21 29.29
N LYS A 324 -12.86 4.71 29.33
CA LYS A 324 -11.79 5.00 28.37
C LYS A 324 -11.75 4.07 27.15
N THR A 325 -12.54 3.00 27.12
CA THR A 325 -12.59 2.04 26.01
C THR A 325 -13.60 2.51 24.95
N LYS A 326 -13.32 3.63 24.30
CA LYS A 326 -14.19 4.24 23.27
C LYS A 326 -13.87 3.69 21.88
N ILE A 327 -14.71 2.76 21.39
CA ILE A 327 -14.59 2.16 20.06
C ILE A 327 -14.70 3.22 18.96
N GLU A 328 -15.58 4.20 19.16
CA GLU A 328 -15.84 5.31 18.24
C GLU A 328 -14.57 6.07 17.89
N ASN A 329 -13.69 6.29 18.87
CA ASN A 329 -12.44 7.01 18.65
C ASN A 329 -11.50 6.22 17.72
N LEU A 330 -11.44 4.89 17.84
CA LEU A 330 -10.67 4.06 16.90
C LEU A 330 -11.29 4.07 15.49
N VAL A 331 -12.62 4.02 15.41
CA VAL A 331 -13.34 4.10 14.12
C VAL A 331 -13.10 5.46 13.46
N GLU A 332 -13.07 6.54 14.22
CA GLU A 332 -12.77 7.89 13.70
C GLU A 332 -11.39 7.93 13.02
N VAL A 333 -10.36 7.36 13.64
CA VAL A 333 -9.02 7.26 13.02
C VAL A 333 -9.06 6.44 11.72
N MET A 334 -9.73 5.29 11.73
CA MET A 334 -9.85 4.40 10.57
C MET A 334 -10.63 5.03 9.41
N GLU A 335 -11.65 5.84 9.70
CA GLU A 335 -12.48 6.50 8.69
C GLU A 335 -11.82 7.76 8.12
N ALA A 336 -11.07 8.49 8.94
CA ALA A 336 -10.29 9.65 8.53
C ALA A 336 -9.01 9.26 7.76
N THR A 337 -8.52 8.01 7.93
CA THR A 337 -7.34 7.47 7.25
C THR A 337 -7.73 6.23 6.43
N PRO A 338 -8.29 6.37 5.20
CA PRO A 338 -8.82 5.25 4.43
C PRO A 338 -7.84 4.10 4.13
N GLU A 339 -6.54 4.41 4.08
CA GLU A 339 -5.46 3.45 3.87
C GLU A 339 -5.15 2.60 5.11
N LEU A 340 -5.58 3.02 6.30
CA LEU A 340 -5.31 2.32 7.54
C LEU A 340 -6.12 1.01 7.62
N ASP A 341 -5.46 -0.08 8.00
CA ASP A 341 -6.07 -1.41 8.10
C ASP A 341 -6.21 -1.89 9.55
N VAL A 342 -5.30 -1.46 10.45
CA VAL A 342 -5.34 -1.82 11.87
C VAL A 342 -4.98 -0.63 12.74
N VAL A 343 -5.77 -0.39 13.79
CA VAL A 343 -5.43 0.60 14.84
C VAL A 343 -5.50 -0.04 16.23
N GLY A 344 -4.42 0.05 16.99
CA GLY A 344 -4.32 -0.50 18.34
C GLY A 344 -4.56 0.52 19.44
N GLY A 345 -5.03 0.05 20.59
CA GLY A 345 -5.12 0.82 21.83
C GLY A 345 -4.15 0.32 22.90
N SER A 346 -4.09 1.04 24.03
CA SER A 346 -3.29 0.63 25.18
C SER A 346 -4.04 -0.35 26.10
N VAL A 347 -3.32 -1.22 26.80
CA VAL A 347 -3.90 -2.16 27.77
C VAL A 347 -3.36 -1.80 29.16
N ALA A 348 -4.26 -1.63 30.14
CA ALA A 348 -3.95 -1.39 31.56
C ALA A 348 -2.87 -0.32 31.85
N GLY A 349 -2.76 0.71 31.00
CA GLY A 349 -1.74 1.74 31.14
C GLY A 349 -0.30 1.27 30.89
N HIS A 350 -0.11 0.07 30.35
CA HIS A 350 1.21 -0.41 29.92
C HIS A 350 1.77 0.50 28.83
N GLY A 351 2.99 0.99 29.01
CA GLY A 351 3.64 1.90 28.06
C GLY A 351 4.02 1.26 26.71
N GLN A 352 4.10 -0.08 26.68
CA GLN A 352 4.58 -0.84 25.52
C GLN A 352 3.45 -1.67 24.88
N PHE A 353 2.70 -1.05 23.97
CA PHE A 353 1.54 -1.65 23.30
C PHE A 353 1.64 -1.67 21.77
N TYR A 354 2.85 -1.43 21.25
CA TYR A 354 3.18 -1.40 19.84
C TYR A 354 4.66 -1.78 19.61
N PHE A 355 5.01 -2.13 18.37
CA PHE A 355 6.36 -2.51 17.97
C PHE A 355 6.59 -2.28 16.48
N SER A 356 7.86 -2.10 16.12
CA SER A 356 8.33 -2.01 14.73
C SER A 356 8.87 -3.37 14.28
N LEU A 357 8.72 -3.65 12.99
CA LEU A 357 9.31 -4.77 12.28
C LEU A 357 10.19 -4.22 11.17
N VAL A 358 11.46 -4.59 11.19
CA VAL A 358 12.43 -4.27 10.14
C VAL A 358 12.78 -5.57 9.43
N TYR A 359 12.41 -5.66 8.15
CA TYR A 359 12.70 -6.80 7.30
C TYR A 359 13.72 -6.39 6.25
N GLU A 360 14.81 -7.15 6.20
CA GLU A 360 15.83 -7.06 5.16
C GLU A 360 15.66 -8.27 4.25
N GLU A 361 15.29 -8.01 3.00
CA GLU A 361 15.17 -9.07 1.99
C GLU A 361 16.56 -9.64 1.68
N GLY A 362 16.69 -10.95 1.78
CA GLY A 362 17.93 -11.67 1.48
C GLY A 362 17.99 -12.12 0.02
N ASN A 363 19.07 -12.83 -0.33
CA ASN A 363 19.13 -13.53 -1.60
C ASN A 363 18.18 -14.76 -1.59
N GLY A 364 17.88 -15.30 -2.76
CA GLY A 364 16.92 -16.41 -2.90
C GLY A 364 17.38 -17.76 -2.34
N GLU A 365 18.65 -17.91 -1.94
CA GLU A 365 19.19 -19.15 -1.35
C GLU A 365 19.12 -19.12 0.19
N ASP A 366 19.54 -18.00 0.79
CA ASP A 366 19.64 -17.83 2.23
C ASP A 366 18.33 -17.34 2.87
N GLY A 367 17.55 -16.53 2.16
CA GLY A 367 16.40 -15.82 2.72
C GLY A 367 16.76 -14.60 3.58
N GLY A 368 15.72 -13.89 3.99
CA GLY A 368 15.83 -12.58 4.64
C GLY A 368 16.02 -12.61 6.15
N CYS A 369 16.14 -11.43 6.75
CA CYS A 369 16.34 -11.23 8.17
C CYS A 369 15.28 -10.30 8.75
N LEU A 370 14.67 -10.69 9.87
CA LEU A 370 13.64 -9.89 10.53
C LEU A 370 14.08 -9.46 11.94
N LYS A 371 13.97 -8.17 12.23
CA LYS A 371 14.17 -7.61 13.56
C LYS A 371 12.86 -7.02 14.08
N ARG A 372 12.45 -7.44 15.27
CA ARG A 372 11.37 -6.79 16.04
C ARG A 372 11.96 -5.81 17.03
N GLU A 373 11.54 -4.55 16.96
CA GLU A 373 11.97 -3.50 17.88
C GLU A 373 10.80 -3.01 18.73
N GLY A 374 10.98 -2.99 20.05
CA GLY A 374 10.00 -2.43 20.95
C GLY A 374 9.97 -0.90 20.90
N ALA A 375 8.81 -0.29 21.13
CA ALA A 375 8.63 1.14 21.40
C ALA A 375 8.94 2.09 20.24
N VAL A 376 9.15 1.59 19.02
CA VAL A 376 9.42 2.45 17.86
C VAL A 376 8.11 2.89 17.21
N LYS A 377 7.95 4.20 17.09
CA LYS A 377 6.88 4.87 16.33
C LYS A 377 7.48 5.50 15.08
N TYR A 378 6.73 5.47 13.99
CA TYR A 378 7.03 6.31 12.82
C TYR A 378 6.34 7.67 12.99
N GLN A 379 5.97 8.32 11.88
CA GLN A 379 5.25 9.59 11.90
C GLN A 379 3.85 9.48 12.54
N PRO A 380 3.31 10.58 13.11
CA PRO A 380 1.94 10.64 13.58
C PRO A 380 0.92 10.37 12.46
N VAL A 381 -0.25 9.86 12.83
CA VAL A 381 -1.37 9.77 11.90
C VAL A 381 -1.91 11.19 11.65
N PRO A 382 -2.09 11.65 10.40
CA PRO A 382 -2.58 13.00 10.11
C PRO A 382 -3.89 13.31 10.83
N GLY A 383 -3.93 14.43 11.56
CA GLY A 383 -5.10 14.84 12.37
C GLY A 383 -5.21 14.15 13.75
N PHE A 384 -4.41 13.13 14.05
CA PHE A 384 -4.47 12.38 15.31
C PHE A 384 -3.09 12.32 15.99
N PRO A 385 -2.66 13.36 16.72
CA PRO A 385 -1.31 13.45 17.29
C PRO A 385 -1.02 12.41 18.38
N THR A 386 -2.06 11.85 19.00
CA THR A 386 -1.94 10.76 19.99
C THR A 386 -1.86 9.39 19.34
N CYS A 387 -1.87 9.32 18.01
CA CYS A 387 -1.73 8.12 17.20
C CYS A 387 -0.47 8.20 16.32
N SER A 388 0.21 7.07 16.14
CA SER A 388 1.37 7.01 15.26
C SER A 388 1.40 5.71 14.48
N PHE A 389 1.93 5.75 13.27
CA PHE A 389 2.15 4.54 12.48
C PHE A 389 3.19 3.65 13.16
N THR A 390 3.03 2.34 12.99
CA THR A 390 3.89 1.30 13.57
C THR A 390 3.78 0.03 12.70
N SER A 391 4.49 -1.04 13.04
CA SER A 391 4.38 -2.32 12.30
C SER A 391 3.41 -3.29 12.96
N GLY A 392 3.20 -3.18 14.27
CA GLY A 392 2.26 -4.03 14.98
C GLY A 392 1.84 -3.46 16.33
N VAL A 393 0.71 -3.96 16.82
CA VAL A 393 0.06 -3.54 18.08
C VAL A 393 -0.27 -4.74 18.94
N ILE A 394 -0.59 -4.50 20.22
CA ILE A 394 -0.96 -5.58 21.13
C ILE A 394 -2.40 -6.11 20.93
N ASN A 395 -2.85 -7.05 21.75
CA ASN A 395 -4.17 -7.71 21.69
C ASN A 395 -5.39 -6.82 21.96
N LEU A 396 -5.28 -5.49 21.79
CA LEU A 396 -6.40 -4.56 21.68
C LEU A 396 -6.25 -3.82 20.36
N PHE A 397 -7.01 -4.22 19.34
CA PHE A 397 -6.98 -3.52 18.05
C PHE A 397 -8.32 -3.60 17.32
N LEU A 398 -8.61 -2.51 16.61
CA LEU A 398 -9.67 -2.46 15.62
C LEU A 398 -9.05 -2.79 14.25
N GLY A 399 -9.54 -3.85 13.61
CA GLY A 399 -9.06 -4.32 12.30
C GLY A 399 -10.11 -4.16 11.23
N ARG A 400 -9.70 -3.77 10.02
CA ARG A 400 -10.53 -3.80 8.82
C ARG A 400 -10.74 -5.26 8.40
N THR A 401 -12.01 -5.66 8.32
CA THR A 401 -12.38 -7.07 8.19
C THR A 401 -11.82 -7.74 6.94
N ASP A 402 -11.87 -7.09 5.77
CA ASP A 402 -11.34 -7.66 4.52
C ASP A 402 -9.81 -7.73 4.51
N ALA A 403 -9.13 -6.71 5.05
CA ALA A 403 -7.66 -6.66 5.10
C ALA A 403 -7.10 -7.75 6.02
N VAL A 404 -7.63 -7.87 7.24
CA VAL A 404 -7.18 -8.90 8.19
C VAL A 404 -7.46 -10.30 7.66
N ARG A 405 -8.62 -10.54 7.01
CA ARG A 405 -8.93 -11.84 6.41
C ARG A 405 -7.98 -12.25 5.29
N LYS A 406 -7.47 -11.29 4.51
CA LYS A 406 -6.49 -11.57 3.44
C LYS A 406 -5.14 -12.03 3.99
N VAL A 407 -4.72 -11.48 5.14
CA VAL A 407 -3.49 -11.92 5.81
C VAL A 407 -3.71 -13.23 6.55
N GLY A 408 -4.78 -13.30 7.34
CA GLY A 408 -5.12 -14.46 8.16
C GLY A 408 -4.19 -14.66 9.36
N PHE A 409 -4.61 -15.47 10.31
CA PHE A 409 -3.81 -15.84 11.48
C PHE A 409 -3.33 -17.28 11.33
N ASP A 410 -2.03 -17.54 11.28
CA ASP A 410 -1.51 -18.90 11.04
C ASP A 410 -1.88 -19.91 12.15
N PRO A 411 -2.78 -20.87 11.90
CA PRO A 411 -3.25 -21.79 12.94
C PRO A 411 -2.18 -22.79 13.41
N ARG A 412 -1.02 -22.90 12.72
CA ARG A 412 0.12 -23.68 13.23
C ARG A 412 0.67 -23.10 14.53
N LEU A 413 0.52 -21.80 14.75
CA LEU A 413 0.97 -21.10 15.95
C LEU A 413 -0.10 -21.12 17.04
N LYS A 414 -0.16 -22.22 17.79
CA LYS A 414 -1.27 -22.48 18.73
C LYS A 414 -1.22 -21.68 20.03
N ARG A 415 -0.03 -21.35 20.54
CA ARG A 415 0.17 -20.86 21.93
C ARG A 415 0.71 -19.44 22.02
N VAL A 416 1.80 -19.15 21.32
CA VAL A 416 2.50 -17.86 21.39
C VAL A 416 2.66 -17.33 19.99
N ALA A 417 1.80 -16.39 19.64
CA ALA A 417 1.81 -15.74 18.35
C ALA A 417 1.22 -14.34 18.44
N HIS A 418 2.06 -13.31 18.42
CA HIS A 418 1.61 -11.93 18.47
C HIS A 418 2.14 -11.14 17.28
N SER A 419 3.45 -11.12 17.13
CA SER A 419 4.14 -10.43 16.04
C SER A 419 3.87 -11.08 14.70
N GLU A 420 3.56 -12.39 14.68
CA GLU A 420 3.56 -13.23 13.49
C GLU A 420 2.43 -12.87 12.52
N PHE A 421 1.28 -12.42 13.04
CA PHE A 421 0.23 -11.84 12.20
C PHE A 421 0.73 -10.59 11.45
N PHE A 422 1.46 -9.72 12.15
CA PHE A 422 2.01 -8.50 11.57
C PHE A 422 3.25 -8.76 10.71
N MET A 423 3.98 -9.86 10.95
CA MET A 423 5.05 -10.33 10.06
C MET A 423 4.46 -10.77 8.72
N ASP A 424 3.40 -11.58 8.73
CA ASP A 424 2.72 -12.01 7.50
C ASP A 424 2.01 -10.84 6.80
N GLY A 425 1.56 -9.84 7.57
CA GLY A 425 0.94 -8.62 7.06
C GLY A 425 1.94 -7.52 6.67
N LEU A 426 3.25 -7.73 6.82
CA LEU A 426 4.25 -6.70 6.55
C LEU A 426 4.23 -6.33 5.06
N GLY A 427 4.16 -5.03 4.75
CA GLY A 427 4.02 -4.52 3.39
C GLY A 427 2.61 -4.67 2.78
N SER A 428 1.67 -5.30 3.50
CA SER A 428 0.26 -5.45 3.07
C SER A 428 -0.75 -4.77 3.99
N LEU A 429 -0.42 -4.58 5.27
CA LEU A 429 -1.24 -3.87 6.25
C LEU A 429 -0.59 -2.54 6.63
N LEU A 430 -1.37 -1.47 6.63
CA LEU A 430 -0.99 -0.24 7.33
C LEU A 430 -1.51 -0.27 8.77
N VAL A 431 -0.62 -0.05 9.74
CA VAL A 431 -0.92 -0.20 11.17
C VAL A 431 -0.60 1.08 11.93
N ALA A 432 -1.48 1.46 12.86
CA ALA A 432 -1.27 2.57 13.77
C ALA A 432 -1.56 2.17 15.22
N SER A 433 -1.04 2.96 16.16
CA SER A 433 -1.23 2.77 17.60
C SER A 433 -1.63 4.09 18.24
N CYS A 434 -2.67 4.06 19.07
CA CYS A 434 -3.27 5.24 19.70
C CYS A 434 -3.26 5.10 21.23
N SER A 435 -2.67 6.08 21.92
CA SER A 435 -2.58 6.05 23.40
C SER A 435 -3.87 6.49 24.12
N HIS A 436 -4.75 7.22 23.42
CA HIS A 436 -5.94 7.82 24.02
C HIS A 436 -7.12 6.85 24.19
N VAL A 437 -7.04 5.65 23.61
CA VAL A 437 -7.98 4.55 23.85
C VAL A 437 -7.27 3.50 24.69
N SER A 438 -7.92 3.09 25.79
CA SER A 438 -7.37 2.09 26.70
C SER A 438 -8.42 1.10 27.15
N ILE A 439 -7.99 -0.14 27.41
CA ILE A 439 -8.82 -1.17 28.02
C ILE A 439 -8.21 -1.62 29.34
N GLY A 440 -9.04 -1.96 30.31
CA GLY A 440 -8.61 -2.59 31.56
C GLY A 440 -8.23 -4.05 31.34
N HIS A 441 -7.55 -4.62 32.33
CA HIS A 441 -7.21 -6.04 32.39
C HIS A 441 -7.65 -6.59 33.74
N GLN A 442 -8.34 -7.73 33.73
CA GLN A 442 -8.81 -8.38 34.96
C GLN A 442 -7.62 -8.93 35.75
N PRO A 443 -7.70 -8.98 37.10
CA PRO A 443 -6.71 -9.67 37.91
C PRO A 443 -6.55 -11.13 37.50
N LYS A 444 -5.32 -11.67 37.55
CA LYS A 444 -5.07 -13.06 37.17
C LYS A 444 -5.69 -14.01 38.21
N ILE A 445 -6.62 -14.86 37.76
CA ILE A 445 -7.17 -15.95 38.55
C ILE A 445 -6.33 -17.21 38.35
N ALA A 446 -5.99 -17.90 39.44
CA ALA A 446 -5.22 -19.13 39.36
C ALA A 446 -6.07 -20.26 38.75
N ASN A 447 -5.69 -20.73 37.57
CA ASN A 447 -6.31 -21.86 36.90
C ASN A 447 -5.22 -22.82 36.42
N ALA A 448 -5.02 -23.92 37.15
CA ALA A 448 -3.96 -24.89 36.87
C ALA A 448 -4.18 -25.61 35.53
N LYS A 449 -5.44 -25.99 35.22
CA LYS A 449 -5.82 -26.64 33.96
C LYS A 449 -5.45 -25.73 32.79
N TYR A 450 -5.90 -24.47 32.80
CA TYR A 450 -5.56 -23.46 31.79
C TYR A 450 -4.04 -23.21 31.70
N SER A 451 -3.37 -23.05 32.83
CA SER A 451 -1.93 -22.75 32.89
C SER A 451 -1.07 -23.84 32.22
N SER A 452 -1.49 -25.10 32.28
CA SER A 452 -0.79 -26.22 31.62
C SER A 452 -0.79 -26.11 30.08
N PHE A 453 -1.79 -25.43 29.50
CA PHE A 453 -1.90 -25.19 28.06
C PHE A 453 -1.32 -23.85 27.62
N ARG A 454 -1.12 -22.90 28.54
CA ARG A 454 -0.67 -21.54 28.21
C ARG A 454 0.82 -21.48 27.86
N ARG A 455 1.65 -22.30 28.50
CA ARG A 455 3.12 -22.22 28.36
C ARG A 455 3.55 -22.85 27.04
N GLN A 456 4.35 -22.11 26.26
CA GLN A 456 5.07 -22.64 25.12
C GLN A 456 6.11 -23.64 25.61
N LYS A 457 6.12 -24.85 25.04
CA LYS A 457 7.18 -25.84 25.30
C LYS A 457 8.38 -25.52 24.42
N SER A 458 9.57 -26.00 24.79
CA SER A 458 10.79 -25.82 23.98
C SER A 458 10.59 -26.35 22.56
N LYS A 459 9.96 -27.51 22.38
CA LYS A 459 9.60 -28.03 21.06
C LYS A 459 8.70 -27.08 20.26
N ASP A 460 7.71 -26.45 20.89
CA ASP A 460 6.84 -25.47 20.22
C ASP A 460 7.62 -24.21 19.77
N PHE A 461 8.74 -23.90 20.41
CA PHE A 461 9.62 -22.81 20.02
C PHE A 461 10.50 -23.20 18.82
N GLU A 462 11.13 -24.38 18.86
CA GLU A 462 11.92 -24.91 17.74
C GLU A 462 11.05 -25.09 16.48
N ASP A 463 9.87 -25.70 16.62
CA ASP A 463 8.91 -25.87 15.52
C ASP A 463 8.47 -24.52 14.94
N LYS A 464 8.35 -23.49 15.78
CA LYS A 464 8.04 -22.13 15.34
C LYS A 464 9.20 -21.51 14.55
N LEU A 465 10.44 -21.67 15.00
CA LEU A 465 11.61 -21.16 14.28
C LEU A 465 11.78 -21.84 12.92
N ALA A 466 11.67 -23.18 12.87
CA ALA A 466 11.69 -23.94 11.62
C ALA A 466 10.55 -23.52 10.68
N HIS A 467 9.38 -23.22 11.25
CA HIS A 467 8.25 -22.71 10.49
C HIS A 467 8.52 -21.33 9.89
N HIS A 468 9.13 -20.40 10.65
CA HIS A 468 9.54 -19.08 10.12
C HIS A 468 10.61 -19.20 9.02
N PHE A 469 11.57 -20.10 9.21
CA PHE A 469 12.60 -20.37 8.20
C PHE A 469 11.98 -20.72 6.85
N PHE A 470 11.04 -21.66 6.84
CA PHE A 470 10.40 -22.10 5.61
C PHE A 470 9.34 -21.12 5.10
N LYS A 471 8.35 -20.79 5.93
CA LYS A 471 7.16 -20.02 5.51
C LYS A 471 7.51 -18.59 5.10
N ASN A 472 8.33 -17.92 5.90
CA ASN A 472 8.67 -16.52 5.69
C ASN A 472 10.01 -16.35 4.94
N HIS A 473 10.63 -17.46 4.50
CA HIS A 473 11.94 -17.49 3.85
C HIS A 473 12.97 -16.68 4.66
N LEU A 474 13.04 -16.94 5.98
CA LEU A 474 13.91 -16.21 6.90
C LEU A 474 15.15 -17.02 7.25
N LYS A 475 16.33 -16.42 7.13
CA LYS A 475 17.58 -16.93 7.70
C LYS A 475 17.79 -16.48 9.14
N CYS A 476 17.27 -15.31 9.52
CA CYS A 476 17.41 -14.84 10.89
C CYS A 476 16.19 -14.10 11.40
N ILE A 477 15.95 -14.23 12.71
CA ILE A 477 14.91 -13.48 13.41
C ILE A 477 15.42 -13.04 14.78
N ARG A 478 15.22 -11.76 15.11
CA ARG A 478 15.52 -11.20 16.43
C ARG A 478 14.26 -10.65 17.05
N TYR A 479 13.83 -11.24 18.16
CA TYR A 479 12.79 -10.69 19.02
C TYR A 479 13.43 -9.68 19.98
N GLY A 480 13.02 -8.42 19.91
CA GLY A 480 13.42 -7.36 20.86
C GLY A 480 12.44 -7.17 22.00
#